data_AF-A0AAD7HTD0-F1
#
_entry.id   AF-A0AAD7HTD0-F1
#
_cell.length_a   1.000
_cell.length_b   1.000
_cell.length_c   1.000
_cell.angle_alpha   90.00
_cell.angle_beta   90.00
_cell.angle_gamma   90.00
#
_symmetry.space_group_name_H-M   'P 1'
#
loop_
_entity.id
_entity.type
_entity.pdbx_description
1 polymer ?
#
loop_
_entity_poly.entity_id
_entity_poly.type
_entity_poly.pdbx_seq_one_letter_code
_entity_poly.pdbx_strand_id
1 'polypeptide(L)'
;MEGDGAPRTWVESVANILGPLVYELQVAALAAEGIERDEIEFLQPVAAPATGKRGRPKKHIDPNYLKEATASNRNIKLASLSAALGVHRNTLRKRMRELGVHKKFDDLSDDKLDQLTREYKRKKPTSGLRALRTFAFLARPTEGLYADPLDGIHPDAINRYYGVEGAHQRRHGATGAGHALDEEGDLEHSDDDSELDPEEELENQIQADQAGNIRHSPVKVARHKSPFEEPEQEAAFLELLDVVLSQPEVQPEDYGVLEEEWEDEDYPETETIRTGTNGKELVVVLPRDDWLPHAVQWAQALDLFNRVLDEIDDV
;
A
#
# COMPACT_ATOMS: atom_id res chain seq x y z
N MET A 1 -33.71 19.09 33.28
CA MET A 1 -34.51 18.62 32.14
C MET A 1 -33.53 17.97 31.18
N GLU A 2 -33.22 16.70 31.44
CA GLU A 2 -32.45 15.88 30.50
C GLU A 2 -33.36 15.61 29.31
N GLY A 3 -32.94 16.08 28.14
CA GLY A 3 -33.72 15.95 26.90
C GLY A 3 -33.80 14.48 26.51
N ASP A 4 -35.03 13.98 26.42
CA ASP A 4 -35.37 12.63 25.98
C ASP A 4 -35.07 12.51 24.48
N GLY A 5 -33.79 12.31 24.16
CA GLY A 5 -33.30 12.11 22.80
C GLY A 5 -33.54 10.66 22.35
N ALA A 6 -33.80 10.48 21.06
CA ALA A 6 -33.91 9.14 20.48
C ALA A 6 -32.64 8.32 20.77
N PRO A 7 -32.75 7.01 21.07
CA PRO A 7 -31.61 6.14 21.30
C PRO A 7 -30.61 6.19 20.14
N ARG A 8 -29.32 6.31 20.43
CA ARG A 8 -28.26 6.42 19.42
C ARG A 8 -28.25 5.27 18.42
N THR A 9 -28.52 4.05 18.89
CA THR A 9 -28.62 2.85 18.05
C THR A 9 -29.76 2.92 17.03
N TRP A 10 -30.85 3.59 17.39
CA TRP A 10 -31.96 3.84 16.48
C TRP A 10 -31.57 4.85 15.39
N VAL A 11 -30.89 5.94 15.77
CA VAL A 11 -30.40 6.94 14.81
C VAL A 11 -29.39 6.34 13.82
N GLU A 12 -28.47 5.50 14.30
CA GLU A 12 -27.48 4.81 13.45
C GLU A 12 -28.15 3.81 12.50
N SER A 13 -29.13 3.04 12.97
CA SER A 13 -29.91 2.11 12.12
C SER A 13 -30.69 2.84 11.04
N VAL A 14 -31.35 3.95 11.39
CA VAL A 14 -32.10 4.78 10.43
C VAL A 14 -31.15 5.42 9.40
N ALA A 15 -29.98 5.89 9.82
CA ALA A 15 -28.98 6.46 8.91
C ALA A 15 -28.45 5.41 7.90
N ASN A 16 -28.22 4.18 8.34
CA ASN A 16 -27.75 3.10 7.47
C ASN A 16 -28.80 2.66 6.44
N ILE A 17 -30.09 2.72 6.80
CA ILE A 17 -31.17 2.34 5.89
C ILE A 17 -31.53 3.49 4.94
N LEU A 18 -31.67 4.71 5.47
CA LEU A 18 -32.12 5.86 4.68
C LEU A 18 -30.98 6.54 3.90
N GLY A 19 -29.73 6.44 4.35
CA GLY A 19 -28.58 7.06 3.68
C GLY A 19 -28.46 6.66 2.21
N PRO A 20 -28.39 5.35 1.89
CA PRO A 20 -28.36 4.87 0.51
C PRO A 20 -29.58 5.30 -0.30
N LEU A 21 -30.78 5.27 0.30
CA LEU A 21 -32.03 5.65 -0.37
C LEU A 21 -32.07 7.14 -0.72
N VAL A 22 -31.58 8.01 0.17
CA VAL A 22 -31.46 9.46 -0.10
C VAL A 22 -30.46 9.71 -1.21
N TYR A 23 -29.33 9.00 -1.22
CA TYR A 23 -28.34 9.09 -2.29
C TYR A 23 -28.92 8.64 -3.63
N GLU A 24 -29.59 7.49 -3.68
CA GLU A 24 -30.24 6.98 -4.90
C GLU A 24 -31.34 7.93 -5.42
N LEU A 25 -32.16 8.48 -4.51
CA LEU A 25 -33.18 9.48 -4.89
C LEU A 25 -32.56 10.77 -5.41
N GLN A 26 -31.42 11.19 -4.85
CA GLN A 26 -30.71 12.38 -5.32
C GLN A 26 -30.10 12.16 -6.70
N VAL A 27 -29.48 11.01 -6.95
CA VAL A 27 -28.99 10.60 -8.28
C VAL A 27 -30.16 10.52 -9.27
N ALA A 28 -31.27 9.89 -8.90
CA ALA A 28 -32.45 9.80 -9.76
C ALA A 28 -33.09 11.17 -10.05
N ALA A 29 -33.10 12.09 -9.08
CA ALA A 29 -33.57 13.45 -9.27
C ALA A 29 -32.67 14.24 -10.24
N LEU A 30 -31.34 14.17 -10.08
CA LEU A 30 -30.38 14.78 -11.00
C LEU A 30 -30.50 14.22 -12.41
N ALA A 31 -30.72 12.91 -12.55
CA ALA A 31 -30.98 12.26 -13.83
C ALA A 31 -32.31 12.71 -14.46
N ALA A 32 -33.36 12.88 -13.66
CA ALA A 32 -34.68 13.34 -14.12
C ALA A 32 -34.69 14.82 -14.51
N GLU A 33 -33.86 15.65 -13.87
CA GLU A 33 -33.64 17.06 -14.24
C GLU A 33 -32.82 17.22 -15.54
N GLY A 34 -32.35 16.12 -16.14
CA GLY A 34 -31.55 16.14 -17.38
C GLY A 34 -30.10 16.56 -17.18
N ILE A 35 -29.71 16.91 -15.95
CA ILE A 35 -28.37 17.43 -15.62
C ILE A 35 -27.27 16.39 -15.91
N GLU A 36 -27.56 15.09 -15.77
CA GLU A 36 -26.56 14.03 -16.03
C GLU A 36 -26.32 13.73 -17.52
N ARG A 37 -27.13 14.27 -18.44
CA ARG A 37 -26.98 14.03 -19.89
C ARG A 37 -26.88 15.29 -20.74
N ASP A 38 -26.96 16.47 -20.12
CA ASP A 38 -26.66 17.72 -20.80
C ASP A 38 -25.17 17.71 -21.19
N GLU A 39 -24.94 17.45 -22.48
CA GLU A 39 -23.70 17.73 -23.23
C GLU A 39 -22.41 17.41 -22.47
N ILE A 40 -22.13 16.12 -22.23
CA ILE A 40 -20.73 15.70 -22.09
C ILE A 40 -20.08 15.89 -23.47
N GLU A 41 -19.64 17.12 -23.74
CA GLU A 41 -18.78 17.40 -24.87
C GLU A 41 -17.48 16.65 -24.63
N PHE A 42 -17.32 15.53 -25.34
CA PHE A 42 -16.04 14.84 -25.43
C PHE A 42 -15.07 15.76 -26.16
N LEU A 43 -14.40 16.62 -25.39
CA LEU A 43 -13.27 17.40 -25.89
C LEU A 43 -12.30 16.41 -26.52
N GLN A 44 -11.82 16.71 -27.73
CA GLN A 44 -10.68 16.02 -28.31
C GLN A 44 -9.42 16.77 -27.86
N PRO A 45 -8.80 16.40 -26.72
CA PRO A 45 -7.73 17.20 -26.13
C PRO A 45 -6.46 17.22 -26.98
N VAL A 46 -6.34 16.31 -27.95
CA VAL A 46 -5.17 16.18 -28.82
C VAL A 46 -5.60 16.25 -30.28
N ALA A 47 -5.17 17.31 -30.96
CA ALA A 47 -5.29 17.44 -32.40
C ALA A 47 -3.95 17.11 -33.08
N ALA A 48 -4.00 16.36 -34.19
CA ALA A 48 -2.85 16.10 -35.05
C ALA A 48 -3.14 16.61 -36.47
N PRO A 49 -3.12 17.94 -36.71
CA PRO A 49 -3.44 18.50 -38.02
C PRO A 49 -2.47 17.99 -39.08
N ALA A 50 -3.00 17.55 -40.22
CA ALA A 50 -2.20 17.10 -41.35
C ALA A 50 -1.39 18.27 -41.92
N THR A 51 -0.06 18.18 -41.88
CA THR A 51 0.84 19.28 -42.30
C THR A 51 1.24 19.22 -43.78
N GLY A 52 0.87 18.16 -44.49
CA GLY A 52 1.28 17.91 -45.89
C GLY A 52 2.77 17.60 -46.09
N LYS A 53 3.58 17.60 -45.03
CA LYS A 53 5.01 17.28 -45.06
C LYS A 53 5.23 15.80 -44.72
N ARG A 54 6.24 15.18 -45.31
CA ARG A 54 6.65 13.79 -44.98
C ARG A 54 7.09 13.73 -43.51
N GLY A 55 6.55 12.78 -42.76
CA GLY A 55 6.86 12.54 -41.34
C GLY A 55 5.62 12.44 -40.45
N ARG A 56 5.80 12.00 -39.19
CA ARG A 56 4.72 11.91 -38.19
C ARG A 56 4.26 13.32 -37.77
N PRO A 57 2.98 13.68 -37.94
CA PRO A 57 2.46 14.99 -37.51
C PRO A 57 2.70 15.23 -36.01
N LYS A 58 3.02 16.47 -35.66
CA LYS A 58 3.16 16.86 -34.25
C LYS A 58 1.78 16.88 -33.60
N LYS A 59 1.65 16.21 -32.45
CA LYS A 59 0.46 16.30 -31.59
C LYS A 59 0.42 17.67 -30.90
N HIS A 60 -0.71 18.36 -31.03
CA HIS A 60 -1.05 19.61 -30.37
C HIS A 60 -2.07 19.31 -29.28
N ILE A 61 -1.72 19.63 -28.03
CA ILE A 61 -2.59 19.42 -26.87
C ILE A 61 -3.27 20.75 -26.55
N ASP A 62 -4.58 20.74 -26.30
CA ASP A 62 -5.33 21.93 -25.90
C ASP A 62 -4.77 22.50 -24.57
N PRO A 63 -4.31 23.77 -24.55
CA PRO A 63 -3.83 24.41 -23.34
C PRO A 63 -4.87 24.50 -22.22
N ASN A 64 -6.16 24.65 -22.55
CA ASN A 64 -7.22 24.78 -21.55
C ASN A 64 -7.44 23.45 -20.85
N TYR A 65 -7.51 22.36 -21.62
CA TYR A 65 -7.58 21.00 -21.10
C TYR A 65 -6.39 20.70 -20.18
N LEU A 66 -5.16 21.05 -20.59
CA LEU A 66 -3.98 20.84 -19.75
C LEU A 66 -4.03 21.63 -18.44
N LYS A 67 -4.51 22.88 -18.46
CA LYS A 67 -4.65 23.70 -17.25
C LYS A 67 -5.69 23.11 -16.30
N GLU A 68 -6.83 22.64 -16.81
CA GLU A 68 -7.87 22.04 -15.99
C GLU A 68 -7.42 20.67 -15.44
N ALA A 69 -6.88 19.80 -16.28
CA ALA A 69 -6.45 18.46 -15.89
C ALA A 69 -5.29 18.48 -14.88
N THR A 70 -4.50 19.56 -14.87
CA THR A 70 -3.39 19.74 -13.92
C THR A 70 -3.71 20.69 -12.76
N ALA A 71 -4.96 21.16 -12.66
CA ALA A 71 -5.41 21.96 -11.55
C ALA A 71 -5.27 21.19 -10.23
N SER A 72 -4.93 21.92 -9.16
CA SER A 72 -4.59 21.35 -7.86
C SER A 72 -5.72 20.53 -7.21
N ASN A 73 -6.96 20.76 -7.62
CA ASN A 73 -8.16 20.05 -7.16
C ASN A 73 -8.38 18.67 -7.81
N ARG A 74 -7.87 18.40 -9.02
CA ARG A 74 -8.13 17.13 -9.73
C ARG A 74 -7.17 16.00 -9.34
N ASN A 75 -6.00 16.36 -8.79
CA ASN A 75 -4.91 15.45 -8.38
C ASN A 75 -4.56 14.31 -9.38
N ILE A 76 -4.71 14.54 -10.68
CA ILE A 76 -4.42 13.50 -11.69
C ILE A 76 -2.90 13.24 -11.72
N LYS A 77 -2.51 11.96 -11.71
CA LYS A 77 -1.11 11.54 -11.89
C LYS A 77 -0.70 11.84 -13.33
N LEU A 78 0.52 12.38 -13.53
CA LEU A 78 1.02 12.70 -14.87
C LEU A 78 1.09 11.48 -15.80
N ALA A 79 1.32 10.28 -15.24
CA ALA A 79 1.31 9.03 -15.99
C ALA A 79 -0.06 8.74 -16.59
N SER A 80 -1.12 8.78 -15.76
CA SER A 80 -2.51 8.61 -16.19
C SER A 80 -2.93 9.66 -17.22
N LEU A 81 -2.58 10.94 -16.99
CA LEU A 81 -2.84 12.00 -17.98
C LEU A 81 -2.10 11.76 -19.31
N SER A 82 -0.88 11.24 -19.26
CA SER A 82 -0.08 10.95 -20.46
C SER A 82 -0.66 9.77 -21.26
N ALA A 83 -1.14 8.74 -20.57
CA ALA A 83 -1.83 7.59 -21.17
C ALA A 83 -3.15 8.02 -21.81
N ALA A 84 -3.98 8.79 -21.08
CA ALA A 84 -5.27 9.29 -21.59
C ALA A 84 -5.13 10.18 -22.84
N LEU A 85 -4.03 10.94 -22.94
CA LEU A 85 -3.73 11.77 -24.11
C LEU A 85 -3.04 11.00 -25.25
N GLY A 86 -2.62 9.75 -25.02
CA GLY A 86 -1.79 8.98 -25.96
C GLY A 86 -0.47 9.68 -26.28
N VAL A 87 0.13 10.38 -25.32
CA VAL A 87 1.37 11.14 -25.48
C VAL A 87 2.36 10.71 -24.41
N HIS A 88 3.59 10.38 -24.80
CA HIS A 88 4.63 10.02 -23.83
C HIS A 88 4.86 11.11 -22.76
N ARG A 89 5.07 10.70 -21.52
CA ARG A 89 5.25 11.59 -20.33
C ARG A 89 6.25 12.73 -20.53
N ASN A 90 7.36 12.49 -21.24
CA ASN A 90 8.36 13.54 -21.49
C ASN A 90 7.84 14.61 -22.45
N THR A 91 7.06 14.21 -23.45
CA THR A 91 6.41 15.13 -24.39
C THR A 91 5.36 15.95 -23.65
N LEU A 92 4.57 15.33 -22.77
CA LEU A 92 3.62 16.03 -21.92
C LEU A 92 4.31 17.07 -21.03
N ARG A 93 5.38 16.70 -20.32
CA ARG A 93 6.18 17.63 -19.49
C ARG A 93 6.75 18.81 -20.30
N LYS A 94 7.23 18.54 -21.51
CA LYS A 94 7.71 19.58 -22.42
C LYS A 94 6.59 20.54 -22.80
N ARG A 95 5.40 20.04 -23.17
CA ARG A 95 4.23 20.87 -23.49
C ARG A 95 3.74 21.68 -22.30
N MET A 96 3.68 21.08 -21.12
CA MET A 96 3.36 21.80 -19.87
C MET A 96 4.32 22.97 -19.64
N ARG A 97 5.63 22.76 -19.83
CA ARG A 97 6.63 23.82 -19.71
C ARG A 97 6.48 24.91 -20.78
N GLU A 98 6.23 24.54 -22.03
CA GLU A 98 5.98 25.49 -23.13
C GLU A 98 4.74 26.37 -22.88
N LEU A 99 3.73 25.82 -22.19
CA LEU A 99 2.48 26.50 -21.86
C LEU A 99 2.50 27.20 -20.48
N GLY A 100 3.60 27.13 -19.73
CA GLY A 100 3.70 27.67 -18.38
C GLY A 100 2.79 26.98 -17.36
N VAL A 101 2.33 25.76 -17.66
CA VAL A 101 1.48 24.95 -16.78
C VAL A 101 2.38 24.12 -15.89
N HIS A 102 2.32 24.39 -14.59
CA HIS A 102 3.08 23.66 -13.59
C HIS A 102 2.11 22.98 -12.63
N LYS A 103 2.34 21.70 -12.32
CA LYS A 103 1.65 21.04 -11.21
C LYS A 103 2.22 21.64 -9.92
N LYS A 104 1.50 22.62 -9.36
CA LYS A 104 1.79 23.17 -8.04
C LYS A 104 0.78 22.60 -7.05
N PHE A 105 1.26 22.29 -5.85
CA PHE A 105 0.36 22.08 -4.73
C PHE A 105 -0.35 23.39 -4.42
N ASP A 106 -1.55 23.33 -3.84
CA ASP A 106 -2.24 24.54 -3.39
C ASP A 106 -1.33 25.34 -2.45
N ASP A 107 -1.34 26.66 -2.60
CA ASP A 107 -0.69 27.58 -1.67
C ASP A 107 -1.50 27.61 -0.36
N LEU A 108 -1.45 26.51 0.40
CA LEU A 108 -2.03 26.42 1.73
C LEU A 108 -1.08 27.11 2.70
N SER A 109 -1.52 28.23 3.29
CA SER A 109 -0.71 28.91 4.31
C SER A 109 -0.48 27.99 5.51
N ASP A 110 0.66 28.15 6.17
CA ASP A 110 1.00 27.41 7.39
C ASP A 110 -0.09 27.58 8.46
N ASP A 111 -0.66 28.79 8.60
CA ASP A 111 -1.78 29.05 9.52
C ASP A 111 -3.02 28.21 9.21
N LYS A 112 -3.31 27.99 7.93
CA LYS A 112 -4.47 27.20 7.49
C LYS A 112 -4.20 25.70 7.65
N LEU A 113 -2.96 25.26 7.44
CA LEU A 113 -2.54 23.90 7.75
C LEU A 113 -2.64 23.61 9.26
N ASP A 114 -2.20 24.56 10.08
CA ASP A 114 -2.32 24.50 11.54
C ASP A 114 -3.78 24.46 12.00
N GLN A 115 -4.65 25.26 11.38
CA GLN A 115 -6.08 25.24 11.67
C GLN A 115 -6.68 23.86 11.38
N LEU A 116 -6.42 23.29 10.20
CA LEU A 116 -6.89 21.94 9.84
C LEU A 116 -6.35 20.88 10.80
N THR A 117 -5.08 20.99 11.18
CA THR A 117 -4.44 20.07 12.15
C THR A 117 -5.09 20.15 13.53
N ARG A 118 -5.37 21.36 14.02
CA ARG A 118 -6.07 21.59 15.30
C ARG A 118 -7.51 21.07 15.26
N GLU A 119 -8.23 21.33 14.17
CA GLU A 119 -9.60 20.83 14.00
C GLU A 119 -9.67 19.30 13.97
N TYR A 120 -8.71 18.64 13.31
CA TYR A 120 -8.60 17.19 13.32
C TYR A 120 -8.30 16.65 14.73
N LYS A 121 -7.31 17.22 15.43
CA LYS A 121 -6.98 16.81 16.80
C LYS A 121 -8.12 17.01 17.78
N ARG A 122 -8.92 18.08 17.60
CA ARG A 122 -10.15 18.30 18.38
C ARG A 122 -11.17 17.19 18.14
N LYS A 123 -11.31 16.70 16.90
CA LYS A 123 -12.22 15.59 16.56
C LYS A 123 -11.69 14.21 16.99
N LYS A 124 -10.36 14.02 16.99
CA LYS A 124 -9.70 12.73 17.30
C LYS A 124 -8.54 12.92 18.29
N PRO A 125 -8.81 13.12 19.59
CA PRO A 125 -7.78 13.47 20.58
C PRO A 125 -6.74 12.36 20.81
N THR A 126 -7.14 11.09 20.71
CA THR A 126 -6.27 9.91 20.90
C THR A 126 -5.45 9.52 19.68
N SER A 127 -5.67 10.15 18.52
CA SER A 127 -4.91 9.84 17.31
C SER A 127 -3.45 10.26 17.48
N GLY A 128 -2.49 9.36 17.28
CA GLY A 128 -1.05 9.70 17.36
C GLY A 128 -0.63 10.72 16.29
N LEU A 129 0.51 11.40 16.50
CA LEU A 129 1.09 12.31 15.49
C LEU A 129 1.33 11.64 14.12
N ARG A 130 1.52 10.31 14.12
CA ARG A 130 1.63 9.50 12.90
C ARG A 130 0.33 9.54 12.07
N ALA A 131 -0.83 9.41 12.73
CA ALA A 131 -2.13 9.54 12.09
C ALA A 131 -2.40 10.94 11.54
N LEU A 132 -1.78 11.99 12.10
CA LEU A 132 -1.83 13.35 11.55
C LEU A 132 -1.01 13.51 10.28
N ARG A 133 0.18 12.89 10.17
CA ARG A 133 0.95 12.89 8.92
C ARG A 133 0.19 12.17 7.82
N THR A 134 -0.40 11.02 8.15
CA THR A 134 -1.26 10.30 7.21
C THR A 134 -2.51 11.12 6.90
N PHE A 135 -3.15 11.77 7.88
CA PHE A 135 -4.33 12.60 7.64
C PHE A 135 -4.04 13.87 6.84
N ALA A 136 -2.91 14.56 7.04
CA ALA A 136 -2.53 15.71 6.22
C ALA A 136 -2.29 15.31 4.75
N PHE A 137 -1.88 14.06 4.51
CA PHE A 137 -1.75 13.46 3.19
C PHE A 137 -3.08 12.92 2.64
N LEU A 138 -3.97 12.41 3.51
CA LEU A 138 -5.23 11.74 3.18
C LEU A 138 -6.46 12.66 3.19
N ALA A 139 -6.43 13.82 3.82
CA ALA A 139 -7.55 14.76 3.90
C ALA A 139 -7.81 15.53 2.60
N ARG A 140 -7.31 15.03 1.46
CA ARG A 140 -7.46 15.66 0.13
C ARG A 140 -8.40 14.92 -0.82
N PRO A 141 -8.85 13.68 -0.54
CA PRO A 141 -10.16 13.26 -1.03
C PRO A 141 -10.97 12.51 0.04
N THR A 142 -12.17 12.99 0.29
CA THR A 142 -13.20 12.34 1.10
C THR A 142 -13.62 10.99 0.49
N GLU A 143 -13.74 9.99 1.36
CA GLU A 143 -14.41 8.69 1.21
C GLU A 143 -13.66 7.56 0.48
N GLY A 144 -13.48 6.44 1.20
CA GLY A 144 -12.91 5.18 0.73
C GLY A 144 -11.89 4.60 1.70
N LEU A 145 -12.29 3.64 2.54
CA LEU A 145 -11.37 2.77 3.29
C LEU A 145 -10.55 1.95 2.28
N TYR A 146 -9.22 2.09 2.32
CA TYR A 146 -8.32 1.26 1.52
C TYR A 146 -7.57 0.28 2.43
N ALA A 147 -7.54 -0.99 2.01
CA ALA A 147 -6.54 -1.96 2.46
C ALA A 147 -5.15 -1.41 2.10
N ASP A 148 -4.18 -1.50 3.01
CA ASP A 148 -2.83 -0.99 2.77
C ASP A 148 -2.11 -1.92 1.79
N PRO A 149 -1.88 -1.50 0.52
CA PRO A 149 -1.26 -2.34 -0.48
C PRO A 149 0.25 -2.54 -0.24
N LEU A 150 0.80 -1.97 0.84
CA LEU A 150 2.21 -2.06 1.19
C LEU A 150 2.49 -3.05 2.33
N ASP A 151 1.47 -3.76 2.82
CA ASP A 151 1.66 -4.76 3.88
C ASP A 151 2.54 -5.91 3.37
N GLY A 152 3.62 -6.23 4.11
CA GLY A 152 4.62 -7.24 3.72
C GLY A 152 5.78 -6.76 2.82
N ILE A 153 5.82 -5.50 2.37
CA ILE A 153 6.94 -4.97 1.57
C ILE A 153 8.04 -4.43 2.50
N HIS A 154 9.28 -4.90 2.32
CA HIS A 154 10.42 -4.49 3.14
C HIS A 154 10.63 -2.96 3.10
N PRO A 155 10.86 -2.29 4.25
CA PRO A 155 10.92 -0.82 4.34
C PRO A 155 12.00 -0.19 3.45
N ASP A 156 13.09 -0.90 3.14
CA ASP A 156 14.12 -0.41 2.20
C ASP A 156 13.63 -0.37 0.75
N ALA A 157 12.75 -1.29 0.34
CA ALA A 157 12.12 -1.24 -0.98
C ALA A 157 11.16 -0.05 -1.05
N ILE A 158 10.37 0.17 0.01
CA ILE A 158 9.52 1.36 0.14
C ILE A 158 10.37 2.62 0.09
N ASN A 159 11.47 2.71 0.83
CA ASN A 159 12.36 3.87 0.79
C ASN A 159 13.03 4.07 -0.57
N ARG A 160 13.36 3.01 -1.30
CA ARG A 160 13.99 3.11 -2.62
C ARG A 160 13.06 3.64 -3.70
N TYR A 161 11.77 3.26 -3.66
CA TYR A 161 10.78 3.67 -4.66
C TYR A 161 9.91 4.86 -4.23
N TYR A 162 9.70 5.03 -2.93
CA TYR A 162 8.80 6.04 -2.33
C TYR A 162 9.49 6.97 -1.31
N GLY A 163 10.75 6.72 -0.94
CA GLY A 163 11.50 7.58 -0.02
C GLY A 163 11.92 8.91 -0.64
N VAL A 164 11.99 9.95 0.18
CA VAL A 164 12.31 11.33 -0.23
C VAL A 164 13.82 11.49 -0.54
N GLU A 165 14.65 10.58 -0.04
CA GLU A 165 16.09 10.53 -0.26
C GLU A 165 16.42 9.52 -1.38
N GLY A 166 16.02 9.83 -2.61
CA GLY A 166 16.39 9.03 -3.76
C GLY A 166 17.91 9.07 -4.00
N ALA A 167 18.65 8.09 -3.47
CA ALA A 167 20.03 7.86 -3.84
C ALA A 167 20.08 7.62 -5.35
N HIS A 168 20.68 8.57 -6.08
CA HIS A 168 20.88 8.47 -7.52
C HIS A 168 21.77 7.26 -7.78
N GLN A 169 21.17 6.13 -8.17
CA GLN A 169 21.92 4.99 -8.69
C GLN A 169 22.63 5.44 -9.97
N ARG A 170 23.91 5.78 -9.83
CA ARG A 170 24.83 5.83 -10.95
C ARG A 170 24.91 4.41 -11.49
N ARG A 171 24.32 4.18 -12.67
CA ARG A 171 24.50 2.93 -13.40
C ARG A 171 25.99 2.65 -13.52
N HIS A 172 26.42 1.48 -13.05
CA HIS A 172 27.78 0.99 -13.25
C HIS A 172 28.05 0.97 -14.76
N GLY A 173 28.95 1.84 -15.23
CA GLY A 173 29.28 2.00 -16.65
C GLY A 173 28.97 3.38 -17.26
N ALA A 174 28.23 4.25 -16.57
CA ALA A 174 28.02 5.62 -17.04
C ALA A 174 29.23 6.51 -16.67
N THR A 175 30.27 6.49 -17.50
CA THR A 175 31.31 7.52 -17.47
C THR A 175 30.67 8.84 -17.86
N GLY A 176 30.63 9.79 -16.92
CA GLY A 176 30.00 11.10 -17.08
C GLY A 176 30.76 12.03 -18.03
N ALA A 177 30.93 11.60 -19.29
CA ALA A 177 31.39 12.43 -20.38
C ALA A 177 30.36 12.28 -21.51
N GLY A 178 29.58 13.34 -21.74
CA GLY A 178 28.56 13.36 -22.79
C GLY A 178 29.19 13.08 -24.15
N HIS A 179 28.81 11.95 -24.75
CA HIS A 179 29.12 11.64 -26.13
C HIS A 179 27.80 11.47 -26.87
N ALA A 180 27.48 12.43 -27.74
CA ALA A 180 26.55 12.22 -28.83
C ALA A 180 27.35 11.50 -29.93
N LEU A 181 26.94 10.28 -30.26
CA LEU A 181 27.25 9.70 -31.56
C LEU A 181 25.96 9.19 -32.16
N ASP A 182 25.65 9.79 -33.30
CA ASP A 182 24.67 9.36 -34.27
C ASP A 182 25.05 7.94 -34.72
N GLU A 183 24.24 6.95 -34.35
CA GLU A 183 24.24 5.66 -35.04
C GLU A 183 22.80 5.29 -35.36
N GLU A 184 22.44 5.52 -36.63
CA GLU A 184 21.34 4.88 -37.33
C GLU A 184 21.61 3.36 -37.36
N GLY A 185 21.06 2.65 -36.38
CA GLY A 185 21.05 1.19 -36.35
C GLY A 185 19.63 0.70 -36.27
N ASP A 186 19.09 0.28 -37.41
CA ASP A 186 17.89 -0.55 -37.54
C ASP A 186 17.98 -1.75 -36.59
N LEU A 187 17.23 -1.71 -35.51
CA LEU A 187 16.88 -2.89 -34.74
C LEU A 187 15.36 -2.97 -34.73
N GLU A 188 14.84 -3.78 -35.67
CA GLU A 188 13.49 -4.33 -35.63
C GLU A 188 13.33 -5.08 -34.31
N HIS A 189 12.80 -4.39 -33.30
CA HIS A 189 12.40 -5.01 -32.06
C HIS A 189 10.94 -5.44 -32.21
N SER A 190 10.75 -6.75 -32.12
CA SER A 190 9.47 -7.46 -32.20
C SER A 190 8.43 -6.82 -31.29
N ASP A 191 7.41 -6.23 -31.90
CA ASP A 191 6.16 -5.74 -31.28
C ASP A 191 5.32 -6.94 -30.78
N ASP A 192 5.77 -7.58 -29.71
CA ASP A 192 4.89 -8.40 -28.85
C ASP A 192 4.85 -7.76 -27.46
N ASP A 193 4.43 -6.49 -27.47
CA ASP A 193 4.20 -5.65 -26.31
C ASP A 193 2.73 -5.82 -25.91
N SER A 194 2.41 -6.97 -25.31
CA SER A 194 1.16 -7.10 -24.56
C SER A 194 1.24 -6.04 -23.45
N GLU A 195 0.50 -4.94 -23.60
CA GLU A 195 0.39 -3.87 -22.59
C GLU A 195 -0.08 -4.49 -21.26
N LEU A 196 0.88 -4.93 -20.45
CA LEU A 196 0.63 -5.36 -19.08
C LEU A 196 0.19 -4.13 -18.30
N ASP A 197 -0.71 -4.35 -17.34
CA ASP A 197 -1.18 -3.28 -16.47
C ASP A 197 0.05 -2.60 -15.84
N PRO A 198 0.17 -1.25 -15.83
CA PRO A 198 1.25 -0.56 -15.14
C PRO A 198 1.41 -0.97 -13.66
N GLU A 199 0.39 -1.55 -13.03
CA GLU A 199 0.50 -2.21 -11.72
C GLU A 199 1.31 -3.52 -11.82
N GLU A 200 1.04 -4.37 -12.81
CA GLU A 200 1.82 -5.58 -13.12
C GLU A 200 3.27 -5.28 -13.50
N GLU A 201 3.53 -4.21 -14.25
CA GLU A 201 4.91 -3.78 -14.57
C GLU A 201 5.69 -3.38 -13.30
N LEU A 202 5.03 -2.69 -12.36
CA LEU A 202 5.65 -2.28 -11.11
C LEU A 202 5.92 -3.49 -10.21
N GLU A 203 4.99 -4.42 -10.11
CA GLU A 203 5.17 -5.69 -9.40
C GLU A 203 6.33 -6.49 -9.99
N ASN A 204 6.37 -6.65 -11.31
CA ASN A 204 7.46 -7.32 -12.02
C ASN A 204 8.80 -6.62 -11.78
N GLN A 205 8.83 -5.29 -11.73
CA GLN A 205 10.05 -4.53 -11.48
C GLN A 205 10.52 -4.64 -10.01
N ILE A 206 9.60 -4.62 -9.04
CA ILE A 206 9.91 -4.88 -7.63
C ILE A 206 10.44 -6.31 -7.47
N GLN A 207 9.80 -7.28 -8.12
CA GLN A 207 10.20 -8.69 -8.08
C GLN A 207 11.59 -8.88 -8.72
N ALA A 208 11.88 -8.23 -9.84
CA ALA A 208 13.20 -8.27 -10.48
C ALA A 208 14.30 -7.63 -9.61
N ASP A 209 14.00 -6.51 -8.95
CA ASP A 209 14.94 -5.84 -8.05
C ASP A 209 15.18 -6.64 -6.76
N GLN A 210 14.16 -7.36 -6.27
CA GLN A 210 14.30 -8.28 -5.14
C GLN A 210 15.00 -9.59 -5.50
N ALA A 211 14.84 -10.10 -6.74
CA ALA A 211 15.44 -11.35 -7.20
C ALA A 211 16.98 -11.36 -7.10
N GLY A 212 17.65 -10.21 -7.24
CA GLY A 212 19.10 -10.10 -7.04
C GLY A 212 19.54 -10.20 -5.56
N ASN A 213 18.66 -9.82 -4.63
CA ASN A 213 18.90 -9.84 -3.19
C ASN A 213 18.46 -11.16 -2.54
N ILE A 214 17.45 -11.82 -3.10
CA ILE A 214 16.99 -13.15 -2.68
C ILE A 214 17.85 -14.19 -3.38
N ARG A 215 19.05 -14.43 -2.86
CA ARG A 215 20.02 -15.40 -3.43
C ARG A 215 19.70 -16.86 -3.16
N HIS A 216 18.68 -17.15 -2.38
CA HIS A 216 18.18 -18.50 -2.23
C HIS A 216 17.03 -18.71 -3.20
N SER A 217 16.90 -19.93 -3.75
CA SER A 217 15.63 -20.31 -4.37
C SER A 217 14.50 -20.00 -3.38
N PRO A 218 13.31 -19.57 -3.86
CA PRO A 218 12.16 -19.39 -2.98
C PRO A 218 12.08 -20.58 -2.04
N VAL A 219 12.10 -20.32 -0.73
CA VAL A 219 11.87 -21.39 0.25
C VAL A 219 10.56 -22.00 -0.20
N LYS A 220 10.56 -23.31 -0.47
CA LYS A 220 9.35 -23.99 -0.92
C LYS A 220 8.34 -23.80 0.19
N VAL A 221 7.46 -22.82 0.03
CA VAL A 221 6.34 -22.61 0.94
C VAL A 221 5.65 -23.95 0.93
N ALA A 222 5.61 -24.53 2.12
CA ALA A 222 5.08 -25.85 2.27
C ALA A 222 3.65 -25.78 1.72
N ARG A 223 3.35 -26.55 0.66
CA ARG A 223 2.05 -26.51 -0.03
C ARG A 223 0.94 -27.13 0.84
N HIS A 224 1.15 -27.14 2.15
CA HIS A 224 0.34 -27.86 3.09
C HIS A 224 -1.06 -27.27 3.04
N LYS A 225 -2.00 -28.18 2.80
CA LYS A 225 -3.36 -28.05 3.30
C LYS A 225 -3.25 -27.78 4.80
N SER A 226 -4.25 -27.08 5.35
CA SER A 226 -4.41 -26.93 6.80
C SER A 226 -4.03 -28.24 7.50
N PRO A 227 -3.28 -28.20 8.62
CA PRO A 227 -2.95 -29.42 9.36
C PRO A 227 -4.21 -30.17 9.85
N PHE A 228 -5.35 -29.48 9.87
CA PHE A 228 -6.66 -30.04 10.14
C PHE A 228 -7.26 -30.61 8.84
N GLU A 229 -7.75 -31.84 8.89
CA GLU A 229 -8.42 -32.48 7.76
C GLU A 229 -9.78 -31.84 7.49
N GLU A 230 -10.47 -31.45 8.56
CA GLU A 230 -11.80 -30.86 8.53
C GLU A 230 -11.81 -29.42 9.08
N PRO A 231 -12.60 -28.51 8.49
CA PRO A 231 -12.69 -27.12 8.96
C PRO A 231 -13.28 -27.00 10.37
N GLU A 232 -14.03 -28.01 10.83
CA GLU A 232 -14.60 -28.06 12.18
C GLU A 232 -13.52 -28.27 13.25
N GLN A 233 -12.48 -29.07 12.94
CA GLN A 233 -11.32 -29.27 13.83
C GLN A 233 -10.50 -27.98 13.97
N GLU A 234 -10.31 -27.26 12.86
CA GLU A 234 -9.63 -25.96 12.87
C GLU A 234 -10.40 -24.94 13.71
N ALA A 235 -11.73 -24.87 13.54
CA ALA A 235 -12.57 -23.99 14.35
C ALA A 235 -12.50 -24.35 15.85
N ALA A 236 -12.58 -25.64 16.19
CA ALA A 236 -12.46 -26.10 17.58
C ALA A 236 -11.09 -25.78 18.17
N PHE A 237 -10.00 -25.97 17.41
CA PHE A 237 -8.66 -25.60 17.83
C PHE A 237 -8.55 -24.10 18.13
N LEU A 238 -9.08 -23.23 17.25
CA LEU A 238 -9.04 -21.78 17.44
C LEU A 238 -9.87 -21.34 18.66
N GLU A 239 -11.02 -21.96 18.91
CA GLU A 239 -11.82 -21.70 20.11
C GLU A 239 -11.09 -22.12 21.39
N LEU A 240 -10.47 -23.30 21.40
CA LEU A 240 -9.67 -23.76 22.55
C LEU A 240 -8.42 -22.91 22.75
N LEU A 241 -7.78 -22.47 21.67
CA LEU A 241 -6.61 -21.60 21.73
C LEU A 241 -6.95 -20.28 22.42
N ASP A 242 -8.09 -19.66 22.11
CA ASP A 242 -8.53 -18.42 22.77
C ASP A 242 -8.73 -18.60 24.28
N VAL A 243 -9.27 -19.76 24.69
CA VAL A 243 -9.44 -20.12 26.11
C VAL A 243 -8.08 -20.30 26.81
N VAL A 244 -7.13 -20.98 26.17
CA VAL A 244 -5.79 -21.22 26.74
C VAL A 244 -4.97 -19.93 26.81
N LEU A 245 -5.00 -19.10 25.76
CA LEU A 245 -4.30 -17.81 25.73
C LEU A 245 -4.83 -16.82 26.77
N SER A 246 -6.09 -16.99 27.20
CA SER A 246 -6.69 -16.23 28.31
C SER A 246 -6.15 -16.65 29.69
N GLN A 247 -5.39 -17.74 29.79
CA GLN A 247 -4.83 -18.29 31.03
C GLN A 247 -3.28 -18.28 30.99
N PRO A 248 -2.64 -17.12 31.23
CA PRO A 248 -1.18 -16.99 31.15
C PRO A 248 -0.41 -17.77 32.22
N GLU A 249 -1.12 -18.27 33.25
CA GLU A 249 -0.53 -19.06 34.34
C GLU A 249 -0.25 -20.51 33.94
N VAL A 250 -0.87 -21.01 32.87
CA VAL A 250 -0.71 -22.39 32.40
C VAL A 250 0.40 -22.44 31.36
N GLN A 251 1.62 -22.76 31.79
CA GLN A 251 2.78 -22.90 30.91
C GLN A 251 3.06 -24.39 30.66
N PRO A 252 3.17 -24.83 29.39
CA PRO A 252 3.46 -26.23 29.09
C PRO A 252 4.93 -26.55 29.37
N GLU A 253 5.18 -27.77 29.85
CA GLU A 253 6.51 -28.34 30.09
C GLU A 253 7.18 -28.75 28.76
N ASP A 254 8.51 -28.80 28.76
CA ASP A 254 9.43 -29.16 27.68
C ASP A 254 9.51 -28.17 26.48
N TYR A 255 9.12 -26.90 26.66
CA TYR A 255 9.18 -25.88 25.60
C TYR A 255 10.24 -24.78 25.80
N GLY A 256 11.01 -24.83 26.88
CA GLY A 256 12.03 -23.83 27.22
C GLY A 256 11.45 -22.51 27.74
N VAL A 257 10.21 -22.52 28.23
CA VAL A 257 9.50 -21.31 28.70
C VAL A 257 9.39 -21.24 30.21
N LEU A 258 9.54 -22.37 30.91
CA LEU A 258 9.52 -22.44 32.37
C LEU A 258 10.87 -22.03 32.95
N GLU A 259 10.86 -21.36 34.10
CA GLU A 259 12.10 -20.92 34.77
C GLU A 259 12.97 -22.13 35.16
N GLU A 260 12.34 -23.28 35.44
CA GLU A 260 13.03 -24.54 35.75
C GLU A 260 13.77 -25.17 34.55
N GLU A 261 13.44 -24.76 33.33
CA GLU A 261 14.04 -25.28 32.09
C GLU A 261 15.27 -24.48 31.63
N TRP A 262 15.54 -23.34 32.28
CA TRP A 262 16.63 -22.46 31.89
C TRP A 262 17.95 -22.88 32.56
N GLU A 263 18.99 -23.10 31.75
CA GLU A 263 20.30 -23.57 32.24
C GLU A 263 20.99 -22.56 33.18
N ASP A 264 20.74 -21.26 32.99
CA ASP A 264 21.43 -20.15 33.68
C ASP A 264 20.49 -19.36 34.63
N GLU A 265 19.36 -19.95 35.06
CA GLU A 265 18.34 -19.30 35.92
C GLU A 265 17.67 -18.03 35.34
N ASP A 266 18.00 -17.64 34.11
CA ASP A 266 17.44 -16.46 33.43
C ASP A 266 17.02 -16.78 31.98
N TYR A 267 15.97 -16.10 31.52
CA TYR A 267 15.52 -16.18 30.13
C TYR A 267 16.57 -15.55 29.19
N PRO A 268 16.93 -16.19 28.07
CA PRO A 268 17.98 -15.68 27.17
C PRO A 268 17.55 -14.35 26.53
N GLU A 269 18.11 -13.23 27.00
CA GLU A 269 17.86 -11.90 26.44
C GLU A 269 18.64 -11.61 25.16
N THR A 270 19.48 -12.55 24.71
CA THR A 270 20.26 -12.39 23.48
C THR A 270 20.32 -13.70 22.70
N GLU A 271 20.03 -13.64 21.41
CA GLU A 271 20.21 -14.76 20.49
C GLU A 271 21.26 -14.41 19.44
N THR A 272 22.15 -15.35 19.14
CA THR A 272 23.20 -15.16 18.13
C THR A 272 22.84 -15.89 16.85
N ILE A 273 22.41 -15.14 15.83
CA ILE A 273 22.05 -15.67 14.52
C ILE A 273 23.26 -15.61 13.60
N ARG A 274 23.63 -16.75 13.00
CA ARG A 274 24.69 -16.79 11.98
C ARG A 274 24.17 -16.23 10.66
N THR A 275 24.71 -15.10 10.23
CA THR A 275 24.32 -14.40 9.00
C THR A 275 25.39 -14.51 7.92
N GLY A 276 24.99 -15.03 6.76
CA GLY A 276 25.80 -15.10 5.54
C GLY A 276 26.85 -16.21 5.49
N THR A 277 27.53 -16.32 4.34
CA THR A 277 28.51 -17.39 4.05
C THR A 277 29.83 -17.26 4.79
N ASN A 278 30.12 -16.10 5.38
CA ASN A 278 31.39 -15.83 6.07
C ASN A 278 31.33 -16.08 7.57
N GLY A 279 30.25 -16.69 8.08
CA GLY A 279 30.08 -16.99 9.51
C GLY A 279 30.03 -15.74 10.39
N LYS A 280 29.51 -14.62 9.87
CA LYS A 280 29.28 -13.45 10.72
C LYS A 280 28.14 -13.75 11.69
N GLU A 281 28.31 -13.34 12.93
CA GLU A 281 27.31 -13.52 13.97
C GLU A 281 26.57 -12.19 14.18
N LEU A 282 25.24 -12.25 14.12
CA LEU A 282 24.35 -11.16 14.46
C LEU A 282 23.77 -11.45 15.83
N VAL A 283 24.13 -10.64 16.82
CA VAL A 283 23.52 -10.70 18.15
C VAL A 283 22.23 -9.89 18.12
N VAL A 284 21.11 -10.58 18.32
CA VAL A 284 19.77 -10.00 18.44
C VAL A 284 19.44 -9.89 19.92
N VAL A 285 19.06 -8.71 20.38
CA VAL A 285 18.57 -8.50 21.74
C VAL A 285 17.07 -8.84 21.76
N LEU A 286 16.68 -9.69 22.70
CA LEU A 286 15.32 -10.18 22.92
C LEU A 286 14.88 -9.74 24.33
N PRO A 287 14.35 -8.52 24.51
CA PRO A 287 13.92 -8.05 25.83
C PRO A 287 12.92 -9.01 26.47
N ARG A 288 13.18 -9.45 27.70
CA ARG A 288 12.33 -10.41 28.44
C ARG A 288 10.87 -9.98 28.48
N ASP A 289 10.61 -8.71 28.81
CA ASP A 289 9.26 -8.15 28.95
C ASP A 289 8.43 -8.24 27.67
N ASP A 290 9.10 -8.21 26.50
CA ASP A 290 8.44 -8.30 25.20
C ASP A 290 8.38 -9.74 24.72
N TRP A 291 9.47 -10.52 24.82
CA TRP A 291 9.58 -11.82 24.17
C TRP A 291 9.03 -12.98 24.98
N LEU A 292 9.19 -12.97 26.32
CA LEU A 292 8.71 -14.06 27.16
C LEU A 292 7.19 -14.28 27.02
N PRO A 293 6.33 -13.24 27.01
CA PRO A 293 4.89 -13.43 26.77
C PRO A 293 4.60 -14.08 25.42
N HIS A 294 5.32 -13.72 24.37
CA HIS A 294 5.12 -14.31 23.03
C HIS A 294 5.60 -15.77 22.98
N ALA A 295 6.72 -16.08 23.63
CA ALA A 295 7.24 -17.44 23.74
C ALA A 295 6.26 -18.36 24.47
N VAL A 296 5.67 -17.89 25.59
CA VAL A 296 4.63 -18.62 26.33
C VAL A 296 3.41 -18.86 25.46
N GLN A 297 2.88 -17.85 24.76
CA GLN A 297 1.73 -18.01 23.87
C GLN A 297 2.01 -19.00 22.73
N TRP A 298 3.22 -18.95 22.17
CA TRP A 298 3.65 -19.90 21.13
C TRP A 298 3.72 -21.33 21.67
N ALA A 299 4.31 -21.52 22.85
CA ALA A 299 4.40 -22.82 23.50
C ALA A 299 3.01 -23.39 23.84
N GLN A 300 2.11 -22.56 24.38
CA GLN A 300 0.72 -22.92 24.64
C GLN A 300 -0.02 -23.36 23.37
N ALA A 301 0.15 -22.60 22.28
CA ALA A 301 -0.46 -22.94 20.99
C ALA A 301 0.07 -24.27 20.44
N LEU A 302 1.38 -24.51 20.55
CA LEU A 302 2.01 -25.72 20.05
C LEU A 302 1.67 -26.96 20.88
N ASP A 303 1.63 -26.84 22.21
CA ASP A 303 1.18 -27.92 23.10
C ASP A 303 -0.28 -28.30 22.84
N LEU A 304 -1.17 -27.30 22.73
CA LEU A 304 -2.57 -27.54 22.37
C LEU A 304 -2.69 -28.20 21.00
N PHE A 305 -1.93 -27.72 20.02
CA PHE A 305 -1.94 -28.26 18.67
C PHE A 305 -1.52 -29.73 18.65
N ASN A 306 -0.44 -30.08 19.36
CA ASN A 306 0.02 -31.47 19.46
C ASN A 306 -1.04 -32.36 20.14
N ARG A 307 -1.69 -31.90 21.21
CA ARG A 307 -2.76 -32.66 21.89
C ARG A 307 -3.97 -32.90 21.00
N VAL A 308 -4.37 -31.90 20.21
CA VAL A 308 -5.49 -32.04 19.26
C VAL A 308 -5.13 -33.03 18.16
N LEU A 309 -3.89 -33.01 17.64
CA LEU A 309 -3.44 -33.97 16.65
C LEU A 309 -3.37 -35.40 17.21
N ASP A 310 -2.85 -35.57 18.42
CA ASP A 310 -2.77 -36.89 19.07
C ASP A 310 -4.17 -37.50 19.29
N GLU A 311 -5.16 -36.68 19.67
CA GLU A 311 -6.56 -37.14 19.83
C GLU A 311 -7.19 -37.56 18.50
N ILE A 312 -6.79 -36.95 17.38
CA ILE A 312 -7.26 -37.33 16.03
C ILE A 312 -6.65 -38.65 15.58
N ASP A 313 -5.37 -38.89 15.86
CA ASP A 313 -4.66 -40.11 15.45
C ASP A 313 -5.10 -41.37 16.23
N ASP A 314 -5.70 -41.20 17.42
CA ASP A 314 -6.20 -42.29 18.27
C ASP A 314 -7.62 -42.80 17.89
N VAL A 315 -8.29 -42.20 16.88
CA VAL A 315 -9.67 -42.54 16.43
C VAL A 315 -9.68 -43.39 15.15
#